data_AF-A0A7V4ELV9-F1
#
_entry.id   AF-A0A7V4ELV9-F1
#
_cell.length_a   1.000
_cell.length_b   1.000
_cell.length_c   1.000
_cell.angle_alpha   90.00
_cell.angle_beta   90.00
_cell.angle_gamma   90.00
#
_symmetry.space_group_name_H-M   'P 1'
#
loop_
_entity.id
_entity.type
_entity.pdbx_description
1 polymer ?
#
loop_
_entity_poly.entity_id
_entity_poly.type
_entity_poly.pdbx_seq_one_letter_code
_entity_poly.pdbx_strand_id
1 'polypeptide(L)'
;LKSGVEIVEPMARLIEASSLAAEQIVIISFHAEAIEKSFGSFKEFRKAFSDAAVSLFGSGWCWLVKSGDGLEIVTTSNAGTPLTEAKTPLLTLDVWEHAYYIDYRNARAKFVDGFWDVVNWEHAARQLAG
;
A
#
# COMPACT_ATOMS: atom_id res chain seq x y z
N LEU A 1 17.64 -53.07 -11.80
CA LEU A 1 16.94 -51.91 -12.39
C LEU A 1 16.23 -51.13 -11.28
N LYS A 2 16.97 -50.33 -10.50
CA LYS A 2 16.42 -49.34 -9.57
C LYS A 2 17.43 -48.20 -9.49
N SER A 3 17.22 -47.15 -10.26
CA SER A 3 17.88 -45.85 -10.10
C SER A 3 17.13 -44.80 -10.93
N GLY A 4 15.89 -44.52 -10.54
CA GLY A 4 15.22 -43.28 -10.92
C GLY A 4 15.63 -42.23 -9.91
N VAL A 5 16.63 -41.41 -10.26
CA VAL A 5 17.12 -40.32 -9.42
C VAL A 5 16.04 -39.22 -9.38
N GLU A 6 15.62 -38.83 -8.19
CA GLU A 6 14.67 -37.74 -7.89
C GLU A 6 15.28 -36.36 -8.22
N ILE A 7 15.36 -35.99 -9.49
CA ILE A 7 15.85 -34.66 -9.92
C ILE A 7 14.70 -33.65 -10.17
N VAL A 8 13.45 -34.04 -9.89
CA VAL A 8 12.27 -33.24 -10.26
C VAL A 8 11.86 -32.18 -9.24
N GLU A 9 12.06 -32.41 -7.94
CA GLU A 9 11.63 -31.44 -6.90
C GLU A 9 12.38 -30.09 -6.93
N PRO A 10 13.72 -30.04 -7.05
CA PRO A 10 14.44 -28.76 -7.01
C PRO A 10 14.09 -27.86 -8.20
N MET A 11 13.87 -28.46 -9.38
CA MET A 11 13.57 -27.72 -10.61
C MET A 11 12.14 -27.16 -10.60
N ALA A 12 11.16 -27.89 -10.04
CA ALA A 12 9.79 -27.41 -9.89
C ALA A 12 9.70 -26.17 -8.97
N ARG A 13 10.43 -26.18 -7.85
CA ARG A 13 10.52 -25.02 -6.94
C ARG A 13 11.17 -23.80 -7.59
N LEU A 14 12.14 -24.02 -8.48
CA LEU A 14 12.80 -22.94 -9.24
C LEU A 14 11.85 -22.29 -10.26
N ILE A 15 11.02 -23.08 -10.93
CA ILE A 15 10.00 -22.59 -11.87
C ILE A 15 8.92 -21.81 -11.12
N GLU A 16 8.42 -22.34 -10.00
CA GLU A 16 7.40 -21.68 -9.18
C GLU A 16 7.93 -20.36 -8.58
N ALA A 17 9.15 -20.36 -8.03
CA ALA A 17 9.80 -19.14 -7.54
C ALA A 17 10.00 -18.09 -8.65
N SER A 18 10.34 -18.52 -9.87
CA SER A 18 10.47 -17.62 -11.02
C SER A 18 9.12 -17.05 -11.48
N SER A 19 8.03 -17.82 -11.38
CA SER A 19 6.68 -17.36 -11.69
C SER A 19 6.18 -16.33 -10.68
N LEU A 20 6.38 -16.60 -9.39
CA LEU A 20 6.04 -15.68 -8.31
C LEU A 20 6.81 -14.36 -8.42
N ALA A 21 8.10 -14.41 -8.78
CA ALA A 21 8.89 -13.21 -9.00
C ALA A 21 8.38 -12.39 -10.21
N ALA A 22 7.96 -13.04 -11.29
CA ALA A 22 7.39 -12.36 -12.46
C ALA A 22 6.03 -11.71 -12.15
N GLU A 23 5.14 -12.41 -11.43
CA GLU A 23 3.88 -11.85 -10.95
C GLU A 23 4.13 -10.62 -10.06
N GLN A 24 5.09 -10.70 -9.15
CA GLN A 24 5.43 -9.60 -8.25
C GLN A 24 5.96 -8.37 -9.01
N ILE A 25 6.79 -8.56 -10.03
CA ILE A 25 7.28 -7.46 -10.90
C ILE A 25 6.13 -6.80 -11.67
N VAL A 26 5.20 -7.58 -12.22
CA VAL A 26 4.03 -7.06 -12.95
C VAL A 26 3.11 -6.30 -12.02
N ILE A 27 2.84 -6.85 -10.82
CA ILE A 27 2.03 -6.22 -9.78
C ILE A 27 2.64 -4.88 -9.34
N ILE A 28 3.96 -4.81 -9.14
CA ILE A 28 4.66 -3.56 -8.78
C ILE A 28 4.56 -2.52 -9.90
N SER A 29 4.74 -2.94 -11.16
CA SER A 29 4.70 -2.04 -12.32
C SER A 29 3.30 -1.48 -12.55
N PHE A 30 2.27 -2.32 -12.44
CA PHE A 30 0.87 -1.92 -12.61
C PHE A 30 0.42 -0.92 -11.53
N HIS A 31 0.85 -1.11 -10.29
CA HIS A 31 0.61 -0.15 -9.22
C HIS A 31 1.20 1.22 -9.57
N ALA A 32 2.47 1.28 -9.99
CA ALA A 32 3.11 2.55 -10.34
C ALA A 32 2.31 3.30 -11.43
N GLU A 33 1.84 2.61 -12.47
CA GLU A 33 1.01 3.18 -13.53
C GLU A 33 -0.32 3.75 -13.00
N ALA A 34 -1.00 3.04 -12.09
CA ALA A 34 -2.26 3.50 -11.51
C ALA A 34 -2.11 4.79 -10.69
N ILE A 35 -1.00 4.91 -9.96
CA ILE A 35 -0.63 6.13 -9.24
C ILE A 35 -0.35 7.26 -10.22
N GLU A 36 0.49 7.04 -11.24
CA GLU A 36 0.81 8.06 -12.23
C GLU A 36 -0.42 8.54 -12.99
N LYS A 37 -1.34 7.64 -13.34
CA LYS A 37 -2.61 7.99 -14.00
C LYS A 37 -3.50 8.88 -13.14
N SER A 38 -3.54 8.64 -11.82
CA SER A 38 -4.47 9.34 -10.91
C SER A 38 -3.88 10.62 -10.31
N PHE A 39 -2.56 10.66 -10.11
CA PHE A 39 -1.88 11.76 -9.40
C PHE A 39 -0.78 12.44 -10.23
N GLY A 40 -0.52 11.98 -11.46
CA GLY A 40 0.51 12.49 -12.37
C GLY A 40 1.92 11.95 -12.09
N SER A 41 2.29 11.75 -10.83
CA SER A 41 3.53 11.05 -10.45
C SER A 41 3.46 10.49 -9.03
N PHE A 42 4.33 9.54 -8.71
CA PHE A 42 4.48 9.04 -7.34
C PHE A 42 4.86 10.15 -6.35
N LYS A 43 5.67 11.13 -6.79
CA LYS A 43 6.07 12.28 -5.96
C LYS A 43 4.87 13.13 -5.57
N GLU A 44 4.01 13.46 -6.53
CA GLU A 44 2.80 14.25 -6.29
C GLU A 44 1.79 13.49 -5.44
N PHE A 45 1.64 12.17 -5.68
CA PHE A 45 0.85 11.30 -4.80
C PHE A 45 1.36 11.31 -3.36
N ARG A 46 2.66 11.06 -3.14
CA ARG A 46 3.29 11.04 -1.81
C ARG A 46 3.06 12.37 -1.09
N LYS A 47 3.22 13.48 -1.81
CA LYS A 47 2.98 14.83 -1.29
C LYS A 47 1.51 15.00 -0.87
N ALA A 48 0.57 14.70 -1.77
CA ALA A 48 -0.87 14.85 -1.51
C ALA A 48 -1.34 13.98 -0.33
N PHE A 49 -0.88 12.73 -0.24
CA PHE A 49 -1.22 11.82 0.85
C PHE A 49 -0.65 12.32 2.19
N SER A 50 0.60 12.78 2.18
CA SER A 50 1.25 13.32 3.38
C SER A 50 0.55 14.59 3.86
N ASP A 51 0.22 15.51 2.95
CA ASP A 51 -0.49 16.75 3.26
C ASP A 51 -1.87 16.45 3.86
N ALA A 52 -2.62 15.48 3.30
CA ALA A 52 -3.91 15.04 3.83
C ALA A 52 -3.79 14.43 5.24
N ALA A 53 -2.78 13.57 5.46
CA ALA A 53 -2.55 12.94 6.76
C ALA A 53 -2.14 13.97 7.84
N VAL A 54 -1.28 14.93 7.49
CA VAL A 54 -0.83 15.98 8.43
C VAL A 54 -1.97 16.92 8.79
N SER A 55 -2.75 17.35 7.79
CA SER A 55 -3.82 18.36 7.94
C SER A 55 -5.12 17.81 8.56
N LEU A 56 -5.28 16.49 8.68
CA LEU A 56 -6.46 15.87 9.29
C LEU A 56 -6.64 16.36 10.73
N PHE A 57 -7.72 17.10 11.00
CA PHE A 57 -7.96 17.64 12.33
C PHE A 57 -8.49 16.56 13.30
N GLY A 58 -7.86 16.45 14.47
CA GLY A 58 -8.24 15.49 15.50
C GLY A 58 -7.85 14.05 15.16
N SER A 59 -8.71 13.12 15.56
CA SER A 59 -8.53 11.67 15.43
C SER A 59 -9.09 11.16 14.11
N GLY A 60 -8.33 10.31 13.42
CA GLY A 60 -8.77 9.74 12.16
C GLY A 60 -7.68 9.00 11.39
N TRP A 61 -7.95 8.80 10.11
CA TRP A 61 -7.20 7.94 9.22
C TRP A 61 -7.04 8.58 7.85
N CYS A 62 -5.88 8.42 7.22
CA CYS A 62 -5.65 8.75 5.82
C CYS A 62 -5.56 7.47 5.00
N TRP A 63 -6.21 7.42 3.84
CA TRP A 63 -6.35 6.23 3.03
C TRP A 63 -5.97 6.51 1.59
N LEU A 64 -5.34 5.54 0.94
CA LEU A 64 -5.35 5.42 -0.52
C LEU A 64 -6.40 4.37 -0.85
N VAL A 65 -7.35 4.70 -1.71
CA VAL A 65 -8.44 3.81 -2.09
C VAL A 65 -8.55 3.70 -3.61
N LYS A 66 -8.93 2.52 -4.10
CA LYS A 66 -9.44 2.34 -5.46
C LYS A 66 -10.90 2.77 -5.48
N SER A 67 -11.25 3.63 -6.42
CA SER A 67 -12.59 4.16 -6.63
C SER A 67 -12.88 4.17 -8.13
N GLY A 68 -13.70 3.22 -8.59
CA GLY A 68 -13.90 2.96 -10.02
C GLY A 68 -12.58 2.57 -10.72
N ASP A 69 -12.25 3.25 -11.82
CA ASP A 69 -11.06 3.01 -12.65
C ASP A 69 -9.81 3.78 -12.20
N GLY A 70 -9.87 4.44 -11.04
CA GLY A 70 -8.82 5.32 -10.53
C GLY A 70 -8.56 5.17 -9.05
N LEU A 71 -7.64 6.00 -8.56
CA LEU A 71 -7.24 6.08 -7.17
C LEU A 71 -7.64 7.41 -6.56
N GLU A 72 -7.97 7.38 -5.27
CA GLU A 72 -8.36 8.56 -4.49
C GLU A 72 -7.64 8.54 -3.14
N ILE A 73 -7.29 9.73 -2.64
CA ILE A 73 -6.87 9.90 -1.24
C ILE A 73 -8.10 10.36 -0.47
N VAL A 74 -8.48 9.61 0.55
CA VAL A 74 -9.61 9.96 1.42
C VAL A 74 -9.15 10.02 2.88
N THR A 75 -9.82 10.86 3.67
CA THR A 75 -9.61 10.92 5.12
C THR A 75 -10.90 10.63 5.83
N THR A 76 -10.84 9.86 6.92
CA THR A 76 -12.00 9.58 7.77
C THR A 76 -11.74 10.01 9.19
N SER A 77 -12.77 10.52 9.86
CA SER A 77 -12.69 10.88 11.28
C SER A 77 -13.08 9.71 12.16
N ASN A 78 -12.46 9.62 13.33
CA ASN A 78 -12.73 8.62 14.37
C ASN A 78 -12.69 7.18 13.83
N ALA A 79 -13.82 6.48 13.86
CA ALA A 79 -13.97 5.10 13.38
C ALA A 79 -14.52 5.00 11.94
N GLY A 80 -14.65 6.14 11.24
CA GLY A 80 -15.09 6.14 9.85
C GLY A 80 -14.15 5.32 8.97
N THR A 81 -14.71 4.63 7.97
CA THR A 81 -13.94 3.74 7.10
C THR A 81 -14.50 3.75 5.67
N PRO A 82 -13.65 3.81 4.64
CA PRO A 82 -14.08 3.69 3.24
C PRO A 82 -14.75 2.35 2.90
N LEU A 83 -14.66 1.34 3.78
CA LEU A 83 -15.35 0.05 3.60
C LEU A 83 -16.89 0.16 3.66
N THR A 84 -17.43 1.27 4.18
CA THR A 84 -18.88 1.54 4.12
C THR A 84 -19.31 2.10 2.77
N GLU A 85 -18.37 2.34 1.86
CA GLU A 85 -18.57 2.86 0.52
C GLU A 85 -18.13 1.79 -0.51
N ALA A 86 -18.45 2.00 -1.79
CA ALA A 86 -18.01 1.12 -2.87
C ALA A 86 -16.54 1.39 -3.26
N LYS A 87 -15.65 1.44 -2.25
CA LYS A 87 -14.22 1.75 -2.39
C LYS A 87 -13.37 0.62 -1.82
N THR A 88 -12.24 0.32 -2.45
CA THR A 88 -11.30 -0.71 -1.97
C THR A 88 -10.08 -0.03 -1.33
N PRO A 89 -9.85 -0.19 -0.02
CA PRO A 89 -8.66 0.36 0.63
C PRO A 89 -7.39 -0.34 0.16
N LEU A 90 -6.37 0.45 -0.18
CA LEU A 90 -5.06 -0.01 -0.62
C LEU A 90 -3.97 0.30 0.42
N LEU A 91 -4.03 1.50 1.01
CA LEU A 91 -3.16 1.93 2.11
C LEU A 91 -4.00 2.63 3.19
N THR A 92 -3.49 2.54 4.42
CA THR A 92 -4.08 3.17 5.60
C THR A 92 -2.96 3.71 6.48
N LEU A 93 -3.13 4.94 6.96
CA LEU A 93 -2.31 5.54 8.00
C LEU A 93 -3.20 6.01 9.15
N ASP A 94 -3.00 5.44 10.33
CA ASP A 94 -3.59 5.91 11.59
C ASP A 94 -2.91 7.22 12.01
N VAL A 95 -3.67 8.31 12.12
CA VAL A 95 -3.18 9.62 12.60
C VAL A 95 -3.81 10.04 13.92
N TRP A 96 -4.42 9.09 14.64
CA TRP A 96 -4.70 9.24 16.07
C TRP A 96 -3.39 9.43 16.82
N GLU A 97 -3.39 10.31 17.82
CA GLU A 97 -2.17 10.61 18.57
C GLU A 97 -1.55 9.36 19.20
N HIS A 98 -2.36 8.38 19.66
CA HIS A 98 -1.84 7.13 20.23
C HIS A 98 -0.91 6.35 19.27
N ALA A 99 -1.04 6.54 17.96
CA ALA A 99 -0.25 5.81 16.97
C ALA A 99 1.20 6.31 16.90
N TYR A 100 1.47 7.54 17.35
CA TYR A 100 2.78 8.17 17.18
C TYR A 100 3.28 8.98 18.38
N TYR A 101 2.44 9.24 19.39
CA TYR A 101 2.79 10.21 20.43
C TYR A 101 4.01 9.80 21.25
N ILE A 102 4.23 8.50 21.48
CA ILE A 102 5.36 8.00 22.29
C ILE A 102 6.70 8.31 21.63
N ASP A 103 6.80 8.26 20.30
CA ASP A 103 8.06 8.47 19.58
C ASP A 103 8.18 9.89 19.02
N TYR A 104 7.06 10.51 18.64
CA TYR A 104 7.04 11.77 17.89
C TYR A 104 6.39 12.94 18.63
N ARG A 105 5.68 12.70 19.75
CA ARG A 105 4.87 13.72 20.45
C ARG A 105 3.97 14.47 19.46
N ASN A 106 4.05 15.79 19.41
CA ASN A 106 3.26 16.64 18.51
C ASN A 106 3.81 16.71 17.07
N ALA A 107 4.91 16.03 16.75
CA ALA A 107 5.56 16.08 15.44
C ALA A 107 4.92 15.11 14.44
N ARG A 108 3.60 15.23 14.19
CA ARG A 108 2.87 14.37 13.24
C ARG A 108 3.51 14.30 11.86
N ALA A 109 4.01 15.42 11.34
CA ALA A 109 4.68 15.44 10.04
C ALA A 109 5.88 14.47 9.97
N LYS A 110 6.68 14.40 11.05
CA LYS A 110 7.82 13.45 11.11
C LYS A 110 7.35 12.00 11.16
N PHE A 111 6.25 11.73 11.84
CA PHE A 111 5.65 10.39 11.84
C PHE A 111 5.16 9.98 10.45
N VAL A 112 4.47 10.90 9.76
CA VAL A 112 4.01 10.70 8.37
C VAL A 112 5.20 10.53 7.41
N ASP A 113 6.32 11.23 7.63
CA ASP A 113 7.53 11.01 6.82
C ASP A 113 8.06 9.57 6.98
N GLY A 114 8.10 9.05 8.22
CA GLY A 114 8.55 7.70 8.52
C GLY A 114 7.59 6.59 8.05
N PHE A 115 6.30 6.88 7.88
CA PHE A 115 5.34 5.94 7.31
C PHE A 115 5.80 5.42 5.94
N TRP A 116 6.40 6.27 5.11
CA TRP A 116 6.83 5.93 3.76
C TRP A 116 7.92 4.85 3.72
N ASP A 117 8.68 4.69 4.79
CA ASP A 117 9.75 3.68 4.89
C ASP A 117 9.20 2.29 5.20
N VAL A 118 7.96 2.20 5.71
CA VAL A 118 7.35 0.94 6.19
C VAL A 118 6.12 0.53 5.37
N VAL A 119 5.78 1.26 4.31
CA VAL A 119 4.63 0.91 3.45
C VAL A 119 4.82 -0.46 2.81
N ASN A 120 3.83 -1.32 2.97
CA ASN A 120 3.77 -2.60 2.27
C ASN A 120 3.15 -2.43 0.87
N TRP A 121 4.00 -2.03 -0.09
CA TRP A 121 3.61 -1.82 -1.49
C TRP A 121 3.10 -3.09 -2.18
N GLU A 122 3.60 -4.25 -1.78
CA GLU A 122 3.17 -5.54 -2.32
C GLU A 122 1.70 -5.82 -1.95
N HIS A 123 1.32 -5.59 -0.69
CA HIS A 123 -0.08 -5.74 -0.27
C HIS A 123 -1.00 -4.77 -1.01
N ALA A 124 -0.63 -3.49 -1.10
CA ALA A 124 -1.41 -2.49 -1.81
C ALA A 124 -1.63 -2.87 -3.29
N ALA A 125 -0.59 -3.39 -3.93
CA ALA A 125 -0.65 -3.81 -5.32
C ALA A 125 -1.51 -5.08 -5.52
N ARG A 126 -1.46 -6.03 -4.57
CA ARG A 126 -2.39 -7.18 -4.55
C ARG A 126 -3.86 -6.74 -4.41
N GLN A 127 -4.16 -5.84 -3.48
CA GLN A 127 -5.52 -5.31 -3.29
C GLN A 127 -6.03 -4.54 -4.54
N LEU A 128 -5.13 -3.88 -5.27
CA LEU A 128 -5.47 -3.14 -6.49
C LEU A 128 -5.87 -4.08 -7.64
N ALA A 129 -5.18 -5.21 -7.76
CA ALA A 129 -5.40 -6.22 -8.79
C ALA A 129 -6.76 -6.94 -8.65
N GLY A 130 -7.25 -7.13 -7.42
CA GLY A 130 -8.50 -7.82 -7.11
C GLY A 130 -8.26 -9.24 -6.64
#